data_AF-F6DQY4-F1
#
_entry.id   AF-F6DQY4-F1
#
_cell.length_a   1.000
_cell.length_b   1.000
_cell.length_c   1.000
_cell.angle_alpha   90.00
_cell.angle_beta   90.00
_cell.angle_gamma   90.00
#
_symmetry.space_group_name_H-M   'P 1'
#
loop_
_entity.id
_entity.type
_entity.pdbx_description
1 polymer ?
#
loop_
_entity_poly.entity_id
_entity_poly.type
_entity_poly.pdbx_seq_one_letter_code
_entity_poly.pdbx_strand_id
1 'polypeptide(L)' 'MTTEIQDTEAILTLSLVIADMATLINDDILNKNIINVTNQLVCNASEKPLTKDFYTTMDSLVNLLKQYKTS' A
#
# COMPACT_ATOMS: atom_id res chain seq x y z
N MET A 1 1.45 -22.06 -14.69
CA MET A 1 0.69 -21.53 -13.53
C MET A 1 1.66 -21.34 -12.38
N THR A 2 2.31 -20.19 -12.29
CA THR A 2 3.33 -19.91 -11.25
C THR A 2 3.45 -18.42 -10.90
N THR A 3 2.92 -17.51 -11.74
CA THR A 3 3.05 -16.05 -11.56
C THR A 3 2.08 -15.45 -10.54
N GLU A 4 0.84 -15.94 -10.46
CA GLU A 4 -0.21 -15.28 -9.63
C GLU A 4 -0.02 -15.39 -8.10
N ILE A 5 0.77 -16.35 -7.61
CA ILE A 5 1.02 -16.51 -6.16
C ILE A 5 2.18 -15.60 -5.72
N GLN A 6 3.16 -15.36 -6.60
CA GLN A 6 4.33 -14.51 -6.30
C GLN A 6 3.96 -13.03 -6.24
N ASP A 7 3.01 -12.58 -7.07
CA ASP A 7 2.59 -11.18 -7.10
C ASP A 7 1.89 -10.77 -5.79
N THR A 8 0.97 -11.60 -5.27
CA THR A 8 0.25 -11.31 -4.01
C THR A 8 1.19 -11.22 -2.81
N GLU A 9 2.17 -12.12 -2.71
CA GLU A 9 3.11 -12.17 -1.59
C GLU A 9 4.10 -10.99 -1.64
N ALA A 10 4.54 -10.59 -2.84
CA ALA A 10 5.34 -9.39 -3.04
C ALA A 10 4.56 -8.11 -2.68
N ILE A 11 3.28 -8.04 -3.06
CA ILE A 11 2.37 -6.92 -2.74
C ILE A 11 2.15 -6.79 -1.23
N LEU A 12 1.90 -7.91 -0.54
CA LEU A 12 1.72 -7.93 0.91
C LEU A 12 3.00 -7.45 1.61
N THR A 13 4.15 -7.94 1.15
CA THR A 13 5.47 -7.54 1.65
C THR A 13 5.71 -6.04 1.44
N LEU A 14 5.42 -5.51 0.25
CA LEU A 14 5.56 -4.09 -0.04
C LEU A 14 4.66 -3.23 0.86
N SER A 15 3.42 -3.69 1.09
CA SER A 15 2.46 -3.01 1.96
C SER A 15 2.97 -2.94 3.40
N LEU A 16 3.48 -4.04 3.96
CA LEU A 16 4.05 -4.07 5.31
C LEU A 16 5.26 -3.14 5.45
N VAL A 17 6.15 -3.11 4.45
CA VAL A 17 7.30 -2.19 4.44
C VAL A 17 6.84 -0.73 4.40
N ILE A 18 5.79 -0.41 3.64
CA ILE A 18 5.25 0.95 3.57
C ILE A 18 4.60 1.35 4.90
N ALA A 19 3.89 0.43 5.57
CA ALA A 19 3.33 0.67 6.91
C ALA A 19 4.43 0.98 7.93
N ASP A 20 5.53 0.20 7.94
CA ASP A 20 6.68 0.45 8.81
C ASP A 20 7.35 1.79 8.49
N MET A 21 7.55 2.12 7.21
CA MET A 21 8.15 3.39 6.80
C MET A 21 7.25 4.60 7.10
N ALA A 22 5.92 4.42 7.10
CA ALA A 22 4.98 5.48 7.46
C ALA A 22 5.19 5.97 8.89
N THR A 23 5.66 5.11 9.80
CA THR A 23 5.97 5.50 11.20
C THR A 23 7.09 6.53 11.32
N LEU A 24 7.91 6.70 10.28
CA LEU A 24 9.01 7.69 10.23
C LEU A 24 8.54 9.06 9.71
N ILE A 25 7.27 9.19 9.32
CA ILE A 25 6.69 10.43 8.82
C ILE A 25 6.26 11.30 10.00
N ASN A 26 6.92 12.44 10.17
CA ASN A 26 6.65 13.44 11.23
C ASN A 26 5.35 14.26 11.01
N ASP A 27 4.58 13.96 9.97
CA ASP A 27 3.25 14.55 9.73
C ASP A 27 2.17 13.54 10.14
N ASP A 28 1.53 13.81 11.29
CA ASP A 28 0.51 12.96 11.89
C ASP A 28 -0.68 12.66 10.97
N ILE A 29 -1.05 13.60 10.09
CA ILE A 29 -2.18 13.42 9.17
C ILE A 29 -1.76 12.55 8.00
N LEU A 30 -0.60 12.84 7.41
CA LEU A 30 -0.07 12.08 6.29
C LEU A 30 0.28 10.64 6.68
N ASN A 31 0.87 10.45 7.86
CA ASN A 31 1.14 9.15 8.47
C ASN A 31 -0.13 8.30 8.60
N LYS A 32 -1.19 8.84 9.22
CA LYS A 32 -2.49 8.15 9.35
C LYS A 32 -3.09 7.78 8.00
N ASN A 33 -3.01 8.67 7.02
CA ASN A 33 -3.53 8.41 5.68
C ASN A 33 -2.78 7.27 4.99
N ILE A 34 -1.44 7.24 5.11
CA ILE A 34 -0.62 6.16 4.52
C ILE A 34 -0.93 4.83 5.19
N ILE A 35 -1.03 4.77 6.53
CA ILE A 35 -1.41 3.54 7.25
C ILE A 35 -2.79 3.05 6.79
N ASN A 36 -3.78 3.95 6.69
CA ASN A 36 -5.13 3.57 6.32
C ASN A 36 -5.21 3.00 4.89
N VAL A 37 -4.55 3.66 3.93
CA VAL A 37 -4.50 3.19 2.54
C VAL A 37 -3.71 1.87 2.44
N THR A 38 -2.65 1.70 3.22
CA THR A 38 -1.87 0.45 3.26
C THR A 38 -2.69 -0.72 3.79
N ASN A 39 -3.50 -0.51 4.83
CA ASN A 39 -4.41 -1.53 5.35
C ASN A 39 -5.46 -1.93 4.30
N GLN A 40 -6.01 -0.96 3.57
CA GLN A 40 -6.92 -1.24 2.45
C GLN A 40 -6.24 -2.05 1.35
N LEU A 41 -4.96 -1.76 1.06
CA LEU A 41 -4.20 -2.46 0.04
C LEU A 41 -4.02 -3.95 0.40
N VAL A 42 -3.73 -4.23 1.68
CA VAL A 42 -3.65 -5.60 2.21
C VAL A 42 -4.99 -6.34 2.09
N CYS A 43 -6.10 -5.69 2.45
CA CYS A 43 -7.44 -6.26 2.28
C CYS A 43 -7.72 -6.57 0.81
N ASN A 44 -7.46 -5.62 -0.09
CA ASN A 44 -7.72 -5.78 -1.52
C ASN A 44 -6.78 -6.82 -2.17
N ALA A 45 -5.57 -6.99 -1.65
CA ALA A 45 -4.64 -8.03 -2.09
C ALA A 45 -5.06 -9.44 -1.67
N SER A 46 -5.89 -9.57 -0.63
CA SER A 46 -6.43 -10.86 -0.19
C SER A 46 -7.52 -11.41 -1.13
N GLU A 47 -8.13 -10.54 -1.94
CA GLU A 47 -9.12 -10.94 -2.94
C GLU A 47 -8.42 -11.46 -4.22
N LYS A 48 -8.79 -12.68 -4.65
CA LYS A 48 -8.28 -13.28 -5.89
C LYS A 48 -9.42 -13.50 -6.90
N PRO A 49 -9.25 -13.09 -8.17
CA PRO A 49 -8.12 -12.34 -8.73
C PRO A 49 -8.06 -10.89 -8.21
N LEU A 50 -6.89 -10.25 -8.32
CA LEU A 50 -6.73 -8.85 -7.92
C LEU A 50 -7.73 -7.97 -8.67
N THR A 51 -8.46 -7.17 -7.91
CA THR A 51 -9.56 -6.35 -8.43
C THR A 51 -9.08 -4.96 -8.84
N LYS A 52 -9.94 -4.19 -9.53
CA LYS A 52 -9.66 -2.79 -9.85
C LYS A 52 -9.41 -1.94 -8.58
N ASP A 53 -10.03 -2.31 -7.47
CA ASP A 53 -9.89 -1.61 -6.20
C ASP A 53 -8.47 -1.77 -5.65
N PHE A 54 -7.85 -2.94 -5.83
CA PHE A 54 -6.43 -3.14 -5.50
C PHE A 54 -5.54 -2.11 -6.20
N TYR A 55 -5.66 -1.98 -7.53
CA TYR A 55 -4.84 -1.04 -8.30
C TYR A 55 -5.12 0.42 -7.94
N THR A 56 -6.38 0.76 -7.66
CA THR A 56 -6.79 2.13 -7.26
C THR A 56 -6.19 2.50 -5.89
N THR A 57 -6.19 1.56 -4.95
CA THR A 57 -5.58 1.76 -3.62
C THR A 57 -4.06 1.89 -3.72
N MET A 58 -3.43 1.12 -4.62
CA MET A 58 -1.99 1.23 -4.88
C MET A 58 -1.60 2.61 -5.43
N ASP A 59 -2.36 3.14 -6.40
CA ASP A 59 -2.12 4.49 -6.94
C ASP A 59 -2.28 5.57 -5.87
N SER A 60 -3.29 5.41 -4.99
CA SER A 60 -3.52 6.32 -3.87
C SER A 60 -2.33 6.32 -2.89
N LEU A 61 -1.77 5.13 -2.60
CA LEU A 61 -0.60 4.99 -1.75
C LEU A 61 0.63 5.67 -2.35
N VAL A 62 0.88 5.44 -3.64
CA VAL A 62 2.00 6.07 -4.36
C VAL A 62 1.88 7.58 -4.36
N ASN A 63 0.68 8.14 -4.52
CA ASN A 63 0.46 9.58 -4.49
C ASN A 63 0.73 10.19 -3.10
N LEU A 64 0.29 9.53 -2.02
CA LEU A 64 0.58 9.96 -0.64
C LEU A 64 2.09 9.92 -0.34
N LEU A 65 2.79 8.87 -0.77
CA LEU A 65 4.24 8.75 -0.59
C LEU A 65 5.01 9.82 -1.37
N LYS A 66 4.55 10.17 -2.58
CA LYS A 66 5.12 11.27 -3.37
C LYS A 66 4.96 12.62 -2.66
N GLN A 67 3.78 12.89 -2.08
CA GLN A 67 3.52 14.13 -1.33
C GLN A 67 4.50 14.27 -0.16
N TYR A 68 4.73 13.19 0.60
CA TYR A 68 5.70 13.18 1.68
C TYR A 68 7.12 13.55 1.21
N LYS A 69 7.58 12.97 0.10
CA LYS A 69 8.94 13.20 -0.42
C LYS A 69 9.18 14.65 -0.86
N THR A 70 8.13 15.38 -1.20
CA THR A 70 8.19 16.79 -1.64
C THR A 70 7.99 17.82 -0.53
N SER A 71 7.65 17.40 0.69
CA SER A 71 7.59 18.25 1.89
C SER A 71 8.92 18.26 2.64
#